data_AF-A0A838QGY3-F1
#
_entry.id   AF-A0A838QGY3-F1
#
_cell.length_a   1.000
_cell.length_b   1.000
_cell.length_c   1.000
_cell.angle_alpha   90.00
_cell.angle_beta   90.00
_cell.angle_gamma   90.00
#
_symmetry.space_group_name_H-M   'P 1'
#
loop_
_entity.id
_entity.type
_entity.pdbx_description
1 polymer ?
#
loop_
_entity_poly.entity_id
_entity_poly.type
_entity_poly.pdbx_seq_one_letter_code
_entity_poly.pdbx_strand_id
1 'polypeptide(L)'
;MASARRFLSQMIDYAGLFPPARLSMLATVTNYDAYRRGEDRGLLGRLIVPADRLEEFGSVARSFLPRETNADPWRLSVIPSGDLAATRQALLEFNCGHWHGSANGHASVDSVEIAVRDHAEIDAAAVAFPGFVEMFLEIPVEPDPEPLIESIANA
;
A
#
# COMPACT_ATOMS: atom_id res chain seq x y z
N MET A 1 -22.01 -8.57 -17.30
CA MET A 1 -21.84 -7.42 -16.38
C MET A 1 -21.10 -7.81 -15.09
N ALA A 2 -21.38 -8.95 -14.44
CA ALA A 2 -20.70 -9.35 -13.19
C ALA A 2 -19.17 -9.58 -13.34
N SER A 3 -18.72 -10.14 -14.47
CA SER A 3 -17.29 -10.34 -14.77
C SER A 3 -16.53 -9.02 -14.91
N ALA A 4 -17.07 -8.06 -15.67
CA ALA A 4 -16.47 -6.74 -15.83
C ALA A 4 -16.36 -5.98 -14.50
N ARG A 5 -17.39 -6.04 -13.65
CA ARG A 5 -17.36 -5.42 -12.31
C ARG A 5 -16.30 -6.06 -11.40
N ARG A 6 -16.09 -7.38 -11.48
CA ARG A 6 -15.02 -8.05 -10.72
C ARG A 6 -13.64 -7.67 -11.23
N PHE A 7 -13.46 -7.62 -12.55
CA PHE A 7 -12.20 -7.19 -13.16
C PHE A 7 -11.80 -5.78 -12.75
N LEU A 8 -12.76 -4.84 -12.73
CA LEU A 8 -12.52 -3.44 -12.38
C LEU A 8 -12.45 -3.17 -10.86
N SER A 9 -12.71 -4.19 -10.04
CA SER A 9 -12.74 -4.01 -8.59
C SER A 9 -11.35 -3.71 -8.05
N GLN A 10 -11.20 -2.62 -7.29
CA GLN A 10 -9.95 -2.22 -6.63
C GLN A 10 -8.78 -2.00 -7.62
N MET A 11 -9.08 -1.64 -8.88
CA MET A 11 -8.08 -1.50 -9.94
C MET A 11 -7.27 -0.20 -9.85
N ILE A 12 -7.73 0.81 -9.10
CA ILE A 12 -7.11 2.14 -9.04
C ILE A 12 -6.59 2.41 -7.64
N ASP A 13 -5.28 2.29 -7.46
CA ASP A 13 -4.63 2.78 -6.25
C ASP A 13 -4.49 4.31 -6.30
N TYR A 14 -4.67 4.95 -5.15
CA TYR A 14 -4.66 6.40 -5.05
C TYR A 14 -3.32 6.91 -4.51
N ALA A 15 -2.57 7.63 -5.34
CA ALA A 15 -1.23 8.14 -5.05
C ALA A 15 -1.19 9.68 -4.94
N GLY A 16 -2.11 10.28 -4.15
CA GLY A 16 -2.26 11.74 -4.08
C GLY A 16 -1.01 12.51 -3.60
N LEU A 17 -0.15 11.87 -2.81
CA LEU A 17 1.12 12.45 -2.31
C LEU A 17 2.20 12.57 -3.39
N PHE A 18 2.05 11.85 -4.51
CA PHE A 18 3.09 11.70 -5.51
C PHE A 18 2.85 12.62 -6.73
N PRO A 19 3.87 12.91 -7.54
CA PRO A 19 3.71 13.68 -8.76
C PRO A 19 2.69 13.03 -9.73
N PRO A 20 1.96 13.83 -10.52
CA PRO A 20 2.00 15.30 -10.58
C PRO A 20 1.16 15.99 -9.48
N ALA A 21 0.29 15.27 -8.77
CA ALA A 21 -0.67 15.85 -7.82
C ALA A 21 0.01 16.52 -6.62
N ARG A 22 1.01 15.84 -6.01
CA ARG A 22 1.82 16.34 -4.88
C ARG A 22 0.98 17.01 -3.78
N LEU A 23 -0.15 16.39 -3.44
CA LEU A 23 -1.04 16.92 -2.43
C LEU A 23 -0.41 16.81 -1.03
N SER A 24 -0.92 17.61 -0.09
CA SER A 24 -0.62 17.41 1.33
C SER A 24 -1.23 16.09 1.83
N MET A 25 -0.77 15.60 2.99
CA MET A 25 -1.36 14.42 3.62
C MET A 25 -2.85 14.61 3.90
N LEU A 26 -3.23 15.77 4.45
CA LEU A 26 -4.63 16.09 4.72
C LEU A 26 -5.50 16.07 3.45
N ALA A 27 -5.04 16.71 2.37
CA ALA A 27 -5.77 16.71 1.11
C ALA A 27 -5.88 15.30 0.51
N THR A 28 -4.80 14.51 0.60
CA THR A 28 -4.78 13.11 0.17
C THR A 28 -5.80 12.26 0.95
N VAL A 29 -5.75 12.31 2.28
CA VAL A 29 -6.68 11.57 3.16
C VAL A 29 -8.13 11.99 2.92
N THR A 30 -8.38 13.29 2.80
CA THR A 30 -9.73 13.82 2.54
C THR A 30 -10.28 13.33 1.21
N ASN A 31 -9.47 13.35 0.16
CA ASN A 31 -9.87 12.85 -1.16
C ASN A 31 -10.10 11.33 -1.14
N TYR A 32 -9.20 10.56 -0.53
CA TYR A 32 -9.35 9.11 -0.44
C TYR A 32 -10.62 8.71 0.31
N ASP A 33 -10.93 9.38 1.42
CA ASP A 33 -12.18 9.21 2.16
C ASP A 33 -13.42 9.53 1.30
N ALA A 34 -13.39 10.65 0.58
CA ALA A 34 -14.46 11.02 -0.33
C ALA A 34 -14.65 9.98 -1.45
N TYR A 35 -13.58 9.47 -2.05
CA TYR A 35 -13.64 8.45 -3.09
C TYR A 35 -14.14 7.10 -2.56
N ARG A 36 -13.83 6.72 -1.32
CA ARG A 36 -14.38 5.52 -0.67
C ARG A 36 -15.90 5.61 -0.45
N ARG A 37 -16.46 6.82 -0.35
CA ARG A 37 -17.90 7.08 -0.20
C ARG A 37 -18.61 7.43 -1.51
N GLY A 38 -17.88 7.56 -2.61
CA GLY A 38 -18.40 7.94 -3.92
C GLY A 38 -19.05 6.78 -4.70
N GLU A 39 -19.60 7.12 -5.87
CA GLU A 39 -20.24 6.16 -6.77
C GLU A 39 -19.25 5.11 -7.33
N ASP A 40 -18.01 5.56 -7.60
CA ASP A 40 -16.93 4.74 -8.15
C ASP A 40 -16.07 4.03 -7.09
N ARG A 41 -16.52 3.99 -5.82
CA ARG A 41 -15.78 3.38 -4.71
C ARG A 41 -15.33 1.93 -4.96
N GLY A 42 -16.04 1.20 -5.83
CA GLY A 42 -15.68 -0.17 -6.20
C GLY A 42 -14.36 -0.27 -6.98
N LEU A 43 -13.97 0.80 -7.69
CA LEU A 43 -12.73 0.87 -8.46
C LEU A 43 -11.51 1.18 -7.58
N LEU A 44 -11.73 1.89 -6.47
CA LEU A 44 -10.66 2.41 -5.62
C LEU A 44 -10.01 1.29 -4.80
N GLY A 45 -8.73 1.06 -5.02
CA GLY A 45 -7.88 0.15 -4.28
C GLY A 45 -7.25 0.80 -3.04
N ARG A 46 -5.94 0.66 -2.93
CA ARG A 46 -5.12 1.09 -1.80
C ARG A 46 -4.81 2.59 -1.86
N LEU A 47 -4.47 3.16 -0.72
CA LEU A 47 -3.81 4.46 -0.65
C LEU A 47 -2.30 4.24 -0.63
N ILE A 48 -1.57 4.93 -1.52
CA ILE A 48 -0.11 4.85 -1.57
C ILE A 48 0.50 5.88 -0.60
N VAL A 49 1.39 5.44 0.30
CA VAL A 49 2.01 6.29 1.32
C VAL A 49 3.51 6.01 1.42
N PRO A 50 4.40 7.03 1.49
CA PRO A 50 5.79 6.82 1.85
C PRO A 50 5.93 6.18 3.24
N ALA A 51 6.78 5.17 3.39
CA ALA A 51 6.94 4.45 4.65
C ALA A 51 7.32 5.38 5.82
N ASP A 52 8.16 6.38 5.56
CA ASP A 52 8.59 7.39 6.56
C ASP A 52 7.48 8.39 6.96
N ARG A 53 6.33 8.38 6.27
CA ARG A 53 5.17 9.26 6.55
C ARG A 53 3.95 8.52 7.08
N LEU A 54 4.10 7.24 7.45
CA LEU A 54 3.01 6.45 8.06
C LEU A 54 2.50 7.07 9.37
N GLU A 55 3.36 7.65 10.20
CA GLU A 55 2.96 8.32 11.44
C GLU A 55 2.12 9.58 11.14
N GLU A 56 2.56 10.40 10.18
CA GLU A 56 1.81 11.57 9.71
C GLU A 56 0.42 11.15 9.17
N PHE A 57 0.38 10.11 8.35
CA PHE A 57 -0.88 9.54 7.87
C PHE A 57 -1.78 9.12 9.03
N GLY A 58 -1.26 8.34 9.99
CA GLY A 58 -2.05 7.84 11.13
C GLY A 58 -2.65 8.98 11.96
N SER A 59 -1.89 10.05 12.17
CA SER A 59 -2.34 11.26 12.86
C SER A 59 -3.46 11.98 12.08
N VAL A 60 -3.24 12.25 10.80
CA VAL A 60 -4.19 12.99 9.94
C VAL A 60 -5.46 12.19 9.66
N ALA A 61 -5.34 10.89 9.42
CA ALA A 61 -6.45 10.01 9.08
C ALA A 61 -7.33 9.63 10.28
N ARG A 62 -6.90 9.90 11.52
CA ARG A 62 -7.54 9.40 12.75
C ARG A 62 -9.06 9.59 12.82
N SER A 63 -9.56 10.73 12.34
CA SER A 63 -11.00 11.07 12.30
C SER A 63 -11.74 10.53 11.08
N PHE A 64 -11.03 10.12 10.04
CA PHE A 64 -11.56 9.58 8.78
C PHE A 64 -11.69 8.06 8.81
N LEU A 65 -10.82 7.39 9.59
CA LEU A 65 -10.80 5.94 9.66
C LEU A 65 -12.15 5.37 10.15
N PRO A 66 -12.62 4.29 9.51
CA PRO A 66 -13.93 3.70 9.82
C PRO A 66 -14.00 3.21 11.27
N ARG A 67 -15.08 3.52 11.98
CA ARG A 67 -15.31 3.13 13.38
C ARG A 67 -16.45 2.14 13.58
N GLU A 68 -17.21 1.87 12.53
CA GLU A 68 -18.36 0.97 12.59
C GLU A 68 -17.92 -0.48 12.73
N THR A 69 -18.72 -1.26 13.44
CA THR A 69 -18.50 -2.70 13.58
C THR A 69 -18.58 -3.37 12.20
N ASN A 70 -17.52 -4.08 11.82
CA ASN A 70 -17.34 -4.75 10.51
C ASN A 70 -17.09 -3.84 9.31
N ALA A 71 -16.76 -2.56 9.50
CA ALA A 71 -16.31 -1.74 8.38
C ALA A 71 -14.97 -2.24 7.82
N ASP A 72 -14.82 -2.19 6.50
CA ASP A 72 -13.57 -2.54 5.84
C ASP A 72 -12.48 -1.52 6.20
N PRO A 73 -11.31 -1.97 6.68
CA PRO A 73 -10.21 -1.07 6.97
C PRO A 73 -9.76 -0.32 5.71
N TRP A 74 -9.11 0.82 5.92
CA TRP A 74 -8.36 1.45 4.83
C TRP A 74 -7.14 0.59 4.52
N ARG A 75 -6.96 0.22 3.25
CA ARG A 75 -5.81 -0.57 2.80
C ARG A 75 -4.75 0.36 2.23
N LEU A 76 -3.51 0.16 2.66
CA LEU A 76 -2.37 0.97 2.28
C LEU A 76 -1.32 0.09 1.59
N SER A 77 -0.72 0.67 0.55
CA SER A 77 0.55 0.22 -0.02
C SER A 77 1.61 1.24 0.36
N VAL A 78 2.80 0.78 0.74
CA VAL A 78 3.89 1.68 1.13
C VAL A 78 5.06 1.64 0.17
N ILE A 79 5.63 2.82 -0.10
CA ILE A 79 6.90 2.93 -0.82
C ILE A 79 8.02 3.08 0.22
N PRO A 80 9.03 2.18 0.27
CA PRO A 80 10.20 2.35 1.12
C PRO A 80 10.87 3.69 0.86
N SER A 81 11.21 4.40 1.93
CA SER A 81 11.91 5.69 1.88
C SER A 81 13.38 5.57 2.29
N GLY A 82 13.84 4.33 2.49
CA GLY A 82 15.17 3.99 2.99
C GLY A 82 15.34 2.46 3.04
N ASP A 83 16.00 1.97 4.09
CA ASP A 83 16.24 0.55 4.28
C ASP A 83 14.95 -0.28 4.48
N LEU A 84 14.95 -1.52 3.97
CA LEU A 84 13.80 -2.40 4.01
C LEU A 84 13.48 -2.89 5.43
N ALA A 85 14.47 -3.03 6.32
CA ALA A 85 14.19 -3.42 7.71
C ALA A 85 13.49 -2.30 8.49
N ALA A 86 13.91 -1.04 8.27
CA ALA A 86 13.21 0.11 8.83
C ALA A 86 11.77 0.24 8.28
N THR A 87 11.60 0.01 6.97
CA THR A 87 10.28 -0.03 6.33
C THR A 87 9.40 -1.13 6.93
N ARG A 88 9.94 -2.35 7.11
CA ARG A 88 9.26 -3.46 7.80
C ARG A 88 8.85 -3.04 9.21
N GLN A 89 9.73 -2.44 9.98
CA GLN A 89 9.41 -2.03 11.34
C GLN A 89 8.25 -1.03 11.37
N ALA A 90 8.33 0.04 10.55
CA ALA A 90 7.30 1.07 10.48
C ALA A 90 5.91 0.50 10.10
N LEU A 91 5.85 -0.42 9.13
CA LEU A 91 4.57 -1.03 8.72
C LEU A 91 3.99 -1.95 9.80
N LEU A 92 4.83 -2.71 10.51
CA LEU A 92 4.38 -3.61 11.57
C LEU A 92 3.86 -2.83 12.78
N GLU A 93 4.57 -1.77 13.17
CA GLU A 93 4.15 -0.86 14.24
C GLU A 93 2.84 -0.16 13.88
N PHE A 94 2.73 0.33 12.65
CA PHE A 94 1.50 0.91 12.12
C PHE A 94 0.34 -0.09 12.20
N ASN A 95 0.49 -1.29 11.63
CA ASN A 95 -0.55 -2.30 11.64
C ASN A 95 -0.99 -2.62 13.07
N CYS A 96 -0.06 -2.94 13.96
CA CYS A 96 -0.33 -3.20 15.38
C CYS A 96 -1.12 -2.07 16.05
N GLY A 97 -0.76 -0.81 15.80
CA GLY A 97 -1.45 0.36 16.35
C GLY A 97 -2.89 0.54 15.85
N HIS A 98 -3.20 0.03 14.65
CA HIS A 98 -4.51 0.20 14.00
C HIS A 98 -5.48 -0.98 14.21
N TRP A 99 -5.10 -2.03 14.94
CA TRP A 99 -5.99 -3.14 15.32
C TRP A 99 -6.89 -2.84 16.53
N HIS A 100 -6.53 -1.87 17.37
CA HIS A 100 -7.22 -1.68 18.66
C HIS A 100 -8.70 -1.33 18.48
N GLY A 101 -9.58 -2.09 19.14
CA GLY A 101 -11.02 -1.84 19.16
C GLY A 101 -11.79 -2.25 17.90
N SER A 102 -11.15 -2.96 16.95
CA SER A 102 -11.79 -3.48 15.74
C SER A 102 -11.28 -4.89 15.42
N ALA A 103 -12.19 -5.83 15.13
CA ALA A 103 -11.83 -7.18 14.70
C ALA A 103 -11.12 -7.22 13.33
N ASN A 104 -11.31 -6.17 12.50
CA ASN A 104 -10.71 -6.04 11.17
C ASN A 104 -9.63 -4.93 11.12
N GLY A 105 -9.34 -4.27 12.25
CA GLY A 105 -8.57 -3.03 12.29
C GLY A 105 -9.29 -1.83 11.69
N HIS A 106 -8.63 -0.67 11.72
CA HIS A 106 -9.14 0.59 11.15
C HIS A 106 -8.39 0.99 9.88
N ALA A 107 -7.12 0.60 9.79
CA ALA A 107 -6.27 0.73 8.62
C ALA A 107 -5.21 -0.39 8.66
N SER A 108 -4.73 -0.82 7.50
CA SER A 108 -3.66 -1.81 7.40
C SER A 108 -2.80 -1.55 6.17
N VAL A 109 -1.49 -1.63 6.36
CA VAL A 109 -0.51 -1.80 5.29
C VAL A 109 -0.44 -3.28 4.95
N ASP A 110 -0.91 -3.65 3.77
CA ASP A 110 -0.92 -5.03 3.27
C ASP A 110 -0.04 -5.22 2.03
N SER A 111 0.63 -4.14 1.57
CA SER A 111 1.57 -4.22 0.45
C SER A 111 2.73 -3.22 0.55
N VAL A 112 3.81 -3.52 -0.18
CA VAL A 112 5.00 -2.68 -0.33
C VAL A 112 5.42 -2.63 -1.80
N GLU A 113 5.84 -1.46 -2.28
CA GLU A 113 6.30 -1.23 -3.66
C GLU A 113 7.79 -0.91 -3.67
N ILE A 114 8.61 -1.76 -4.28
CA ILE A 114 10.07 -1.72 -4.17
C ILE A 114 10.67 -1.69 -5.57
N ALA A 115 11.46 -0.67 -5.88
CA ALA A 115 12.32 -0.68 -7.05
C ALA A 115 13.53 -1.59 -6.79
N VAL A 116 13.73 -2.57 -7.67
CA VAL A 116 14.84 -3.54 -7.61
C VAL A 116 15.56 -3.59 -8.94
N ARG A 117 16.87 -3.83 -8.90
CA ARG A 117 17.76 -3.73 -10.06
C ARG A 117 18.43 -5.04 -10.40
N ASP A 118 18.55 -5.93 -9.44
CA ASP A 118 19.24 -7.20 -9.56
C ASP A 118 18.63 -8.28 -8.65
N HIS A 119 19.12 -9.51 -8.81
CA HIS A 119 18.69 -10.68 -8.04
C HIS A 119 18.90 -10.51 -6.52
N ALA A 120 19.98 -9.84 -6.11
CA ALA A 120 20.29 -9.68 -4.69
C ALA A 120 19.27 -8.75 -4.01
N GLU A 121 18.79 -7.71 -4.71
CA GLU A 121 17.73 -6.84 -4.22
C GLU A 121 16.38 -7.55 -4.13
N ILE A 122 16.08 -8.48 -5.06
CA ILE A 122 14.88 -9.33 -5.02
C ILE A 122 14.92 -10.26 -3.80
N ASP A 123 16.03 -10.97 -3.59
CA ASP A 123 16.22 -11.85 -2.43
C ASP A 123 16.14 -11.06 -1.11
N ALA A 124 16.74 -9.88 -1.07
CA ALA A 124 16.68 -9.01 0.10
C ALA A 124 15.24 -8.56 0.40
N ALA A 125 14.44 -8.23 -0.62
CA ALA A 125 13.04 -7.90 -0.47
C ALA A 125 12.23 -9.10 0.07
N ALA A 126 12.42 -10.29 -0.50
CA ALA A 126 11.73 -11.51 -0.08
C ALA A 126 12.02 -11.90 1.38
N VAL A 127 13.27 -11.70 1.84
CA VAL A 127 13.64 -11.91 3.25
C VAL A 127 13.11 -10.79 4.14
N ALA A 128 12.99 -9.57 3.63
CA ALA A 128 12.67 -8.40 4.45
C ALA A 128 11.20 -8.35 4.88
N PHE A 129 10.26 -8.88 4.11
CA PHE A 129 8.83 -8.74 4.39
C PHE A 129 8.15 -10.07 4.72
N PRO A 130 7.22 -10.11 5.68
CA PRO A 130 6.49 -11.33 6.01
C PRO A 130 5.50 -11.68 4.88
N GLY A 131 5.24 -12.97 4.67
CA GLY A 131 4.40 -13.44 3.55
C GLY A 131 2.92 -13.02 3.53
N PHE A 132 2.46 -12.26 4.53
CA PHE A 132 1.15 -11.61 4.48
C PHE A 132 1.18 -10.21 3.83
N VAL A 133 2.37 -9.67 3.57
CA VAL A 133 2.57 -8.41 2.86
C VAL A 133 2.83 -8.73 1.39
N GLU A 134 1.95 -8.24 0.53
CA GLU A 134 2.10 -8.36 -0.93
C GLU A 134 3.23 -7.43 -1.41
N MET A 135 4.18 -7.96 -2.18
CA MET A 135 5.29 -7.18 -2.71
C MET A 135 5.05 -6.87 -4.18
N PHE A 136 5.16 -5.60 -4.55
CA PHE A 136 5.22 -5.14 -5.93
C PHE A 136 6.65 -4.72 -6.24
N LEU A 137 7.32 -5.47 -7.12
CA LEU A 137 8.70 -5.22 -7.49
C LEU A 137 8.75 -4.48 -8.83
N GLU A 138 9.24 -3.24 -8.82
CA GLU A 138 9.54 -2.49 -10.04
C GLU A 138 10.93 -2.91 -10.54
N ILE A 139 10.95 -3.55 -11.70
CA ILE A 139 12.17 -4.00 -12.38
C ILE A 139 12.48 -3.11 -13.58
N PRO A 140 13.76 -2.91 -13.93
CA PRO A 140 14.13 -2.24 -15.17
C PRO A 140 13.61 -3.03 -16.38
N VAL A 141 13.16 -2.32 -17.41
CA VAL A 141 12.74 -2.93 -18.69
C VAL A 141 13.90 -3.15 -19.67
N GLU A 142 15.05 -2.53 -19.38
CA GLU A 142 16.31 -2.71 -20.11
C GLU A 142 17.47 -2.86 -19.12
N PRO A 143 18.41 -3.82 -19.30
CA PRO A 143 18.41 -4.88 -20.32
C PRO A 143 17.23 -5.85 -20.14
N ASP A 144 17.16 -6.91 -20.94
CA ASP A 144 16.08 -7.91 -20.91
C ASP A 144 15.69 -8.29 -19.46
N PRO A 145 14.43 -8.02 -19.03
CA PRO A 145 13.99 -8.28 -17.66
C PRO A 145 13.73 -9.76 -17.38
N GLU A 146 13.74 -10.65 -18.38
CA GLU A 146 13.46 -12.09 -18.22
C GLU A 146 14.20 -12.72 -17.03
N PRO A 147 15.52 -12.49 -16.81
CA PRO A 147 16.21 -13.06 -15.66
C PRO A 147 15.67 -12.58 -14.31
N LEU A 148 15.25 -11.31 -14.22
CA LEU A 148 14.65 -10.77 -12.99
C LEU A 148 13.25 -11.34 -12.77
N ILE A 149 12.45 -11.49 -13.83
CA ILE A 149 11.13 -12.12 -13.76
C ILE A 149 11.25 -13.57 -13.27
N GLU A 150 12.20 -14.34 -13.79
CA GLU A 150 12.49 -15.70 -13.31
C GLU A 150 12.89 -15.70 -11.83
N SER A 151 13.68 -14.73 -11.39
CA SER A 151 14.05 -14.58 -9.98
C SER A 151 12.83 -14.33 -9.09
N ILE A 152 11.92 -13.45 -9.51
CA ILE A 152 10.69 -13.12 -8.77
C ILE A 152 9.78 -14.34 -8.68
N ALA A 153 9.69 -15.16 -9.73
CA ALA A 153 8.85 -16.36 -9.73
C ALA A 153 9.33 -17.44 -8.74
N ASN A 154 10.59 -17.38 -8.32
CA ASN A 154 11.22 -18.37 -7.43
C ASN A 154 11.49 -17.85 -6.00
N ALA A 155 11.22 -16.56 -5.75
CA ALA A 155 11.39 -15.91 -4.45
C ALA A 155 10.21 -16.21 -3.50
#